data_AF-A0A6C0CYU5-F1
#
_entry.id   AF-A0A6C0CYU5-F1
#
_cell.length_a   1.000
_cell.length_b   1.000
_cell.length_c   1.000
_cell.angle_alpha   90.00
_cell.angle_beta   90.00
_cell.angle_gamma   90.00
#
_symmetry.space_group_name_H-M   'P 1'
#
loop_
_entity.id
_entity.type
_entity.pdbx_description
1 polymer ?
#
loop_
_entity_poly.entity_id
_entity_poly.type
_entity_poly.pdbx_seq_one_letter_code
_entity_poly.pdbx_strand_id
1 'polypeptide(L)'
;MPKICEQFDISFIHKDPWITPVTYEENIRLMKTSYCCPDFRNYKGFDSTRVGYIPCRIFKAISYGHSGITNSLKVKELLGEHVEYISSIEEIIPVVERRKDDVEWRKEAMRYVAEKHTYINRVHDLALVLIRDRI
;
A
#
# COMPACT_ATOMS: atom_id res chain seq x y z
N MET A 1 12.25 11.50 2.38
CA MET A 1 11.73 11.32 1.01
C MET A 1 12.41 12.27 0.01
N PRO A 2 12.49 13.60 0.21
CA PRO A 2 13.06 14.49 -0.82
C PRO A 2 14.49 14.15 -1.23
N LYS A 3 15.38 13.90 -0.25
CA LYS A 3 16.79 13.59 -0.50
C LYS A 3 17.02 12.31 -1.33
N ILE A 4 16.23 11.26 -1.11
CA ILE A 4 16.37 10.03 -1.92
C ILE A 4 15.80 10.23 -3.32
N CYS A 5 14.71 10.98 -3.46
CA CYS A 5 14.18 11.30 -4.79
C CYS A 5 15.20 12.10 -5.62
N GLU A 6 15.89 13.07 -5.01
CA GLU A 6 16.97 13.84 -5.66
C GLU A 6 18.13 12.96 -6.14
N GLN A 7 18.53 11.95 -5.34
CA GLN A 7 19.63 11.03 -5.71
C GLN A 7 19.34 10.20 -6.96
N PHE A 8 18.07 9.96 -7.26
CA PHE A 8 17.62 9.13 -8.39
C PHE A 8 16.95 9.95 -9.50
N ASP A 9 17.06 11.29 -9.46
CA ASP A 9 16.42 12.21 -10.42
C ASP A 9 14.89 12.01 -10.53
N ILE A 10 14.24 11.77 -9.39
CA ILE A 10 12.80 11.55 -9.30
C ILE A 10 12.12 12.82 -8.75
N SER A 11 11.11 13.30 -9.47
CA SER A 11 10.30 14.43 -9.00
C SER A 11 9.49 14.04 -7.75
N PHE A 12 9.58 14.85 -6.69
CA PHE A 12 8.81 14.67 -5.47
C PHE A 12 7.70 15.72 -5.37
N ILE A 13 6.45 15.28 -5.46
CA ILE A 13 5.26 16.14 -5.33
C ILE A 13 4.52 15.76 -4.06
N HIS A 14 4.41 16.71 -3.12
CA HIS A 14 3.61 16.53 -1.91
C HIS A 14 2.22 17.14 -2.07
N LYS A 15 1.17 16.34 -1.81
CA LYS A 15 -0.23 16.79 -1.79
C LYS A 15 -0.79 16.64 -0.39
N ASP A 16 -0.95 17.77 0.30
CA ASP A 16 -1.60 17.82 1.60
C ASP A 16 -3.12 17.95 1.41
N PRO A 17 -3.95 16.99 1.89
CA PRO A 17 -5.39 17.03 1.73
C PRO A 17 -6.07 18.23 2.42
N TRP A 18 -5.42 18.86 3.41
CA TRP A 18 -5.95 19.99 4.17
C TRP A 18 -5.60 21.35 3.54
N ILE A 19 -4.58 21.39 2.69
CA ILE A 19 -4.10 22.62 2.05
C ILE A 19 -4.42 22.62 0.56
N THR A 20 -4.22 21.48 -0.10
CA THR A 20 -4.36 21.29 -1.56
C THR A 20 -5.10 19.99 -1.87
N PRO A 21 -6.40 19.90 -1.50
CA PRO A 21 -7.19 18.71 -1.78
C PRO A 21 -7.25 18.44 -3.29
N VAL A 22 -7.33 17.16 -3.65
CA VAL A 22 -7.53 16.72 -5.03
C VAL A 22 -8.84 15.95 -5.11
N THR A 23 -9.46 15.91 -6.29
CA THR A 23 -10.65 15.09 -6.51
C THR A 23 -10.31 13.60 -6.39
N TYR A 24 -11.34 12.78 -6.28
CA TYR A 24 -11.17 11.33 -6.23
C TYR A 24 -10.52 10.78 -7.50
N GLU A 25 -10.97 11.24 -8.66
CA GLU A 25 -10.46 10.85 -9.97
C GLU A 25 -9.00 11.27 -10.13
N GLU A 26 -8.66 12.48 -9.68
CA GLU A 26 -7.29 12.97 -9.71
C GLU A 26 -6.39 12.17 -8.77
N ASN A 27 -6.88 11.78 -7.59
CA ASN A 27 -6.13 10.92 -6.68
C ASN A 27 -5.81 9.56 -7.33
N ILE A 28 -6.79 8.95 -8.02
CA ILE A 28 -6.57 7.70 -8.76
C ILE A 28 -5.53 7.90 -9.86
N ARG A 29 -5.65 8.98 -10.64
CA ARG A 29 -4.70 9.30 -11.72
C ARG A 29 -3.29 9.45 -11.16
N LEU A 30 -3.11 10.27 -10.14
CA LEU A 30 -1.83 10.49 -9.47
C LEU A 30 -1.24 9.19 -8.94
N MET A 31 -2.03 8.34 -8.27
CA MET A 31 -1.56 7.04 -7.81
C MET A 31 -1.08 6.17 -8.98
N LYS A 32 -1.86 6.05 -10.05
CA LYS A 32 -1.51 5.21 -11.22
C LYS A 32 -0.27 5.70 -11.98
N THR A 33 -0.09 7.01 -12.09
CA THR A 33 1.03 7.61 -12.85
C THR A 33 2.27 7.88 -11.99
N SER A 34 2.17 7.75 -10.66
CA SER A 34 3.33 7.90 -9.79
C SER A 34 4.37 6.83 -10.08
N TYR A 35 5.65 7.18 -9.95
CA TYR A 35 6.74 6.21 -10.11
C TYR A 35 6.65 5.06 -9.10
N CYS A 36 6.23 5.34 -7.87
CA CYS A 36 5.85 4.34 -6.88
C CYS A 36 4.80 4.88 -5.90
N CYS A 37 4.08 3.98 -5.21
CA CYS A 37 3.06 4.34 -4.23
C CYS A 37 3.26 3.61 -2.88
N PRO A 38 4.31 3.96 -2.11
CA PRO A 38 4.59 3.30 -0.84
C PRO A 38 3.67 3.79 0.28
N ASP A 39 3.45 2.92 1.29
CA ASP A 39 2.65 3.20 2.46
C ASP A 39 3.53 3.27 3.72
N PHE A 40 3.84 4.49 4.18
CA PHE A 40 4.60 4.76 5.40
C PHE A 40 3.72 5.26 6.53
N ARG A 41 4.02 4.75 7.71
CA ARG A 41 3.13 4.84 8.88
C ARG A 41 3.80 5.33 10.15
N ASN A 42 5.06 5.74 10.05
CA ASN A 42 5.81 6.34 11.14
C ASN A 42 5.54 7.85 11.15
N TYR A 43 4.64 8.32 12.02
CA TYR A 43 4.40 9.74 12.25
C TYR A 43 4.72 10.12 13.69
N LYS A 44 5.28 11.33 13.88
CA LYS A 44 5.63 11.86 15.20
C LYS A 44 4.37 11.95 16.08
N GLY A 45 4.27 11.06 17.07
CA GLY A 45 3.19 11.02 18.05
C GLY A 45 2.23 9.83 17.92
N PHE A 46 2.23 9.11 16.80
CA PHE A 46 1.43 7.88 16.64
C PHE A 46 2.08 6.94 15.64
N ASP A 47 2.55 5.80 16.15
CA ASP A 47 3.13 4.75 15.32
C ASP A 47 2.07 3.72 14.97
N SER A 48 1.41 3.94 13.83
CA SER A 48 0.36 3.03 13.35
C SER A 48 0.88 1.66 12.93
N THR A 49 2.21 1.47 12.81
CA THR A 49 2.81 0.15 12.58
C THR A 49 2.70 -0.74 13.83
N ARG A 50 2.73 -0.16 15.03
CA ARG A 50 2.72 -0.90 16.31
C ARG A 50 1.32 -1.32 16.76
N VAL A 51 0.29 -0.58 16.36
CA VAL A 51 -1.12 -0.89 16.67
C VAL A 51 -1.76 -1.83 15.65
N GLY A 52 -1.01 -2.31 14.66
CA GLY A 52 -1.50 -3.30 13.69
C GLY A 52 -2.55 -2.78 12.73
N TYR A 53 -2.64 -1.45 12.53
CA TYR A 53 -3.58 -0.87 11.58
C TYR A 53 -3.22 -1.28 10.15
N ILE A 54 -4.22 -1.74 9.39
CA ILE A 54 -4.08 -2.15 7.99
C ILE A 54 -4.78 -1.12 7.09
N PRO A 55 -4.02 -0.27 6.38
CA PRO A 55 -4.58 0.84 5.62
C PRO A 55 -5.16 0.40 4.27
N CYS A 56 -6.20 1.08 3.82
CA CYS A 56 -6.76 0.84 2.48
C CYS A 56 -5.78 1.19 1.34
N ARG A 57 -4.79 2.07 1.60
CA ARG A 57 -3.84 2.56 0.59
C ARG A 57 -2.97 1.44 0.01
N ILE A 58 -2.53 0.48 0.82
CA ILE A 58 -1.68 -0.62 0.32
C ILE A 58 -2.43 -1.48 -0.70
N PHE A 59 -3.69 -1.82 -0.41
CA PHE A 59 -4.54 -2.57 -1.34
C PHE A 59 -4.79 -1.81 -2.63
N LYS A 60 -5.04 -0.49 -2.55
CA LYS A 60 -5.22 0.35 -3.73
C LYS A 60 -3.95 0.43 -4.58
N ALA A 61 -2.78 0.60 -3.95
CA ALA A 61 -1.50 0.60 -4.66
C ALA A 61 -1.30 -0.70 -5.44
N ILE A 62 -1.48 -1.85 -4.79
CA ILE A 62 -1.40 -3.16 -5.44
C ILE A 62 -2.44 -3.28 -6.57
N SER A 63 -3.70 -2.91 -6.32
CA SER A 63 -4.78 -2.95 -7.31
C SER A 63 -4.52 -2.09 -8.55
N TYR A 64 -3.67 -1.06 -8.44
CA TYR A 64 -3.27 -0.20 -9.53
C TYR A 64 -1.94 -0.61 -10.19
N GLY A 65 -1.42 -1.79 -9.85
CA GLY A 65 -0.22 -2.37 -10.47
C GLY A 65 1.10 -1.89 -9.88
N HIS A 66 1.09 -1.29 -8.68
CA HIS A 66 2.31 -0.97 -7.93
C HIS A 66 2.81 -2.18 -7.14
N SER A 67 4.10 -2.16 -6.80
CA SER A 67 4.76 -3.22 -6.06
C SER A 67 4.29 -3.40 -4.61
N GLY A 68 3.42 -2.52 -4.09
CA GLY A 68 2.94 -2.56 -2.71
C GLY A 68 4.08 -2.55 -1.70
N ILE A 69 4.56 -1.38 -1.30
CA ILE A 69 5.69 -1.23 -0.36
C ILE A 69 5.16 -0.71 0.97
N THR A 70 5.55 -1.34 2.08
CA THR A 70 5.12 -0.94 3.43
C THR A 70 6.25 -1.01 4.43
N ASN A 71 6.15 -0.21 5.50
CA ASN A 71 6.98 -0.35 6.70
C ASN A 71 6.23 -0.99 7.88
N SER A 72 5.01 -1.52 7.66
CA SER A 72 4.22 -2.19 8.68
C SER A 72 4.41 -3.70 8.60
N LEU A 73 4.98 -4.30 9.65
CA LEU A 73 5.08 -5.75 9.76
C LEU A 73 3.70 -6.41 9.71
N LYS A 74 2.66 -5.76 10.26
CA LYS A 74 1.30 -6.33 10.23
C LYS A 74 0.74 -6.44 8.82
N VAL A 75 1.05 -5.48 7.97
CA VAL A 75 0.69 -5.52 6.54
C VAL A 75 1.47 -6.63 5.84
N LYS A 76 2.76 -6.82 6.17
CA LYS A 76 3.58 -7.91 5.63
C LYS A 76 3.07 -9.29 6.04
N GLU A 77 2.67 -9.46 7.30
CA GLU A 77 2.03 -10.69 7.79
C GLU A 77 0.73 -10.99 7.04
N LEU A 78 -0.10 -9.97 6.79
CA LEU A 78 -1.38 -10.15 6.11
C LEU A 78 -1.20 -10.52 4.63
N LEU A 79 -0.34 -9.79 3.92
CA LEU A 79 -0.21 -9.89 2.46
C LEU A 79 0.89 -10.86 2.01
N GLY A 80 1.74 -11.33 2.95
CA GLY A 80 2.77 -12.33 2.68
C GLY A 80 3.70 -11.92 1.55
N GLU A 81 3.80 -12.75 0.53
CA GLU A 81 4.66 -12.54 -0.64
C GLU A 81 4.15 -11.46 -1.60
N HIS A 82 2.93 -10.97 -1.44
CA HIS A 82 2.27 -9.99 -2.32
C HIS A 82 2.53 -8.52 -1.92
N VAL A 83 3.47 -8.30 -1.00
CA VAL A 83 3.88 -6.96 -0.55
C VAL A 83 5.38 -6.97 -0.21
N GLU A 84 6.05 -5.85 -0.45
CA GLU A 84 7.43 -5.64 -0.03
C GLU A 84 7.46 -4.89 1.30
N TYR A 85 8.25 -5.43 2.24
CA TYR A 85 8.50 -4.77 3.52
C TYR A 85 9.85 -4.07 3.44
N ILE A 86 9.90 -2.83 3.95
CA ILE A 86 11.15 -2.10 4.13
C ILE A 86 11.25 -1.56 5.55
N SER A 87 12.48 -1.51 6.06
CA SER A 87 12.78 -0.95 7.37
C SER A 87 13.18 0.52 7.30
N SER A 88 13.70 0.96 6.16
CA SER A 88 14.19 2.30 5.92
C SER A 88 13.71 2.86 4.59
N ILE A 89 13.57 4.19 4.54
CA ILE A 89 13.10 4.93 3.37
C ILE A 89 14.10 4.83 2.20
N GLU A 90 15.37 4.57 2.51
CA GLU A 90 16.47 4.42 1.55
C GLU A 90 16.29 3.17 0.67
N GLU A 91 15.51 2.19 1.13
CA GLU A 91 15.29 0.92 0.43
C GLU A 91 14.22 1.02 -0.67
N ILE A 92 13.44 2.11 -0.72
CA ILE A 92 12.28 2.23 -1.63
C ILE A 92 12.70 2.06 -3.09
N ILE A 93 13.62 2.92 -3.56
CA ILE A 93 13.97 2.96 -4.98
C ILE A 93 14.63 1.64 -5.39
N PRO A 94 15.58 1.05 -4.63
CA PRO A 94 16.08 -0.29 -4.89
C PRO A 94 14.98 -1.37 -5.02
N VAL A 95 13.96 -1.34 -4.16
CA VAL A 95 12.84 -2.30 -4.21
C VAL A 95 11.97 -2.07 -5.45
N VAL A 96 11.65 -0.81 -5.77
CA VAL A 96 10.89 -0.46 -6.97
C VAL A 96 11.63 -0.93 -8.22
N GLU A 97 12.92 -0.63 -8.33
CA GLU A 97 13.75 -1.01 -9.48
C GLU A 97 13.85 -2.54 -9.63
N ARG A 98 13.94 -3.30 -8.53
CA ARG A 98 13.95 -4.77 -8.57
C ARG A 98 12.63 -5.35 -9.08
N ARG A 99 11.50 -4.70 -8.81
CA ARG A 99 10.14 -5.19 -9.13
C ARG A 99 9.52 -4.57 -10.38
N LYS A 100 10.13 -3.53 -10.96
CA LYS A 100 9.55 -2.77 -12.08
C LYS A 100 9.23 -3.66 -13.28
N ASP A 101 10.09 -4.63 -13.58
CA ASP A 101 9.95 -5.54 -14.73
C ASP A 101 9.29 -6.88 -14.35
N ASP A 102 9.03 -7.10 -13.05
CA ASP A 102 8.40 -8.32 -12.53
C ASP A 102 6.87 -8.23 -12.66
N VAL A 103 6.39 -8.29 -13.91
CA VAL A 103 4.97 -8.15 -14.26
C VAL A 103 4.13 -9.27 -13.66
N GLU A 104 4.64 -10.51 -13.67
CA GLU A 104 3.89 -11.67 -13.18
C GLU A 104 3.70 -11.64 -11.67
N TRP A 105 4.72 -11.26 -10.89
CA TRP A 105 4.56 -11.05 -9.46
C TRP A 105 3.51 -9.98 -9.16
N ARG A 106 3.50 -8.87 -9.92
CA ARG A 106 2.51 -7.79 -9.74
C ARG A 106 1.10 -8.25 -10.09
N LYS A 107 0.92 -9.01 -11.16
CA LYS A 107 -0.37 -9.63 -11.50
C LYS A 107 -0.85 -10.58 -10.41
N GLU A 108 0.06 -11.37 -9.84
CA GLU A 108 -0.28 -12.28 -8.76
C GLU A 108 -0.70 -11.53 -7.50
N ALA A 109 0.04 -10.48 -7.12
CA ALA A 109 -0.36 -9.61 -6.01
C ALA A 109 -1.73 -8.95 -6.25
N MET A 110 -1.99 -8.48 -7.47
CA MET A 110 -3.29 -7.93 -7.86
C MET A 110 -4.41 -8.97 -7.74
N ARG A 111 -4.18 -10.19 -8.23
CA ARG A 111 -5.12 -11.31 -8.15
C ARG A 111 -5.42 -11.65 -6.69
N TYR A 112 -4.40 -11.79 -5.86
CA TYR A 112 -4.56 -12.04 -4.43
C TYR A 112 -5.44 -10.99 -3.74
N VAL A 113 -5.18 -9.70 -4.00
CA VAL A 113 -6.02 -8.61 -3.44
C VAL A 113 -7.46 -8.69 -3.96
N ALA A 114 -7.64 -8.93 -5.26
CA ALA A 114 -8.96 -9.04 -5.89
C ALA A 114 -9.75 -10.27 -5.44
N GLU A 115 -9.09 -11.35 -5.03
CA GLU A 115 -9.75 -12.60 -4.63
C GLU A 115 -9.93 -12.72 -3.11
N LYS A 116 -9.06 -12.09 -2.31
CA LYS A 116 -9.03 -12.25 -0.84
C LYS A 116 -9.45 -11.00 -0.08
N HIS A 117 -9.28 -9.81 -0.64
CA HIS A 117 -9.43 -8.54 0.09
C HIS A 117 -10.51 -7.62 -0.49
N THR A 118 -11.59 -8.21 -1.02
CA THR A 118 -12.75 -7.47 -1.51
C THR A 118 -13.76 -7.13 -0.42
N TYR A 119 -14.66 -6.20 -0.75
CA TYR A 119 -15.82 -5.92 0.10
C TYR A 119 -16.67 -7.17 0.36
N ILE A 120 -16.87 -8.02 -0.65
CA ILE A 120 -17.69 -9.24 -0.52
C ILE A 120 -17.08 -10.21 0.50
N ASN A 121 -15.77 -10.44 0.44
CA ASN A 121 -15.11 -11.30 1.42
C ASN A 121 -15.23 -10.75 2.84
N ARG A 122 -15.10 -9.43 3.01
CA ARG A 122 -15.31 -8.81 4.33
C ARG A 122 -16.73 -8.98 4.83
N VAL A 123 -17.74 -8.88 3.96
CA VAL A 123 -19.14 -9.13 4.34
C VAL A 123 -19.32 -10.59 4.77
N HIS A 124 -18.71 -11.54 4.06
CA HIS A 124 -18.71 -12.95 4.47
C HIS A 124 -18.03 -13.16 5.83
N ASP A 125 -16.85 -12.56 6.06
CA ASP A 125 -16.13 -12.66 7.33
C ASP A 125 -16.95 -12.09 8.50
N LEU A 126 -17.59 -10.92 8.28
CA LEU A 126 -18.47 -10.31 9.27
C LEU A 126 -19.69 -11.18 9.57
N ALA A 127 -20.31 -11.76 8.53
CA ALA A 127 -21.44 -12.66 8.69
C ALA A 127 -21.06 -13.90 9.53
N LEU A 128 -19.88 -14.48 9.30
CA LEU A 128 -19.39 -15.64 10.07
C LEU A 128 -19.25 -15.33 11.56
N VAL A 129 -18.75 -14.15 11.92
CA VAL A 129 -18.66 -13.73 13.33
C VAL A 129 -20.05 -13.58 13.95
N LEU A 130 -20.97 -12.89 13.27
CA LEU A 130 -22.32 -12.65 13.78
C LEU A 130 -23.16 -13.93 13.94
N ILE A 131 -22.89 -14.96 13.13
CA ILE A 131 -23.55 -16.26 13.23
C ILE A 131 -22.92 -17.12 14.33
N ARG A 132 -21.59 -17.04 14.51
CA ARG A 132 -20.89 -17.77 15.58
C ARG A 132 -21.32 -17.36 16.98
N ASP A 133 -21.66 -16.10 17.20
CA ASP A 133 -22.14 -15.61 18.51
C ASP A 133 -23.61 -16.00 18.81
N ARG A 134 -24.27 -16.78 17.93
CA ARG A 134 -25.66 -17.22 18.08
C ARG A 134 -25.84 -18.74 18.23
N ILE A 135 -24.75 -19.50 18.35
CA ILE A 135 -24.74 -20.94 18.62
C ILE A 135 -23.99 -21.17 19.93
#